data_AF-B9TBY7-F1
#
_entry.id   AF-B9TBY7-F1
#
_cell.length_a   1.000
_cell.length_b   1.000
_cell.length_c   1.000
_cell.angle_alpha   90.00
_cell.angle_beta   90.00
_cell.angle_gamma   90.00
#
_symmetry.space_group_name_H-M   'P 1'
#
loop_
_entity.id
_entity.type
_entity.pdbx_description
1 polymer ?
#
loop_
_entity_poly.entity_id
_entity_poly.type
_entity_poly.pdbx_seq_one_letter_code
_entity_poly.pdbx_strand_id
1 'polypeptide(L)' 'MEVASKELNLTHKLMISRAYHDSLFMARISPMGMLFIPCYKGYSHKPEEYASSQDIGNGVKVLALTLAKLSLY' A
#
# COMPACT_ATOMS: atom_id res chain seq x y z
N MET A 1 4.19 6.82 -4.07
CA MET A 1 2.74 6.50 -3.99
C MET A 1 1.90 7.70 -3.57
N GLU A 2 2.41 8.67 -2.80
CA GLU A 2 1.64 9.88 -2.40
C GLU A 2 1.03 10.65 -3.59
N VAL A 3 1.77 10.80 -4.69
CA VAL A 3 1.27 11.43 -5.92
C VAL A 3 0.03 10.69 -6.45
N ALA A 4 0.10 9.36 -6.55
CA ALA A 4 -1.02 8.55 -7.02
C ALA A 4 -2.23 8.65 -6.06
N SER A 5 -2.01 8.65 -4.74
CA SER A 5 -3.10 8.84 -3.76
C SER A 5 -3.77 10.21 -3.92
N LYS A 6 -3.00 11.29 -4.13
CA LYS A 6 -3.54 12.65 -4.35
C LYS A 6 -4.37 12.73 -5.63
N GLU A 7 -3.85 12.22 -6.75
CA GLU A 7 -4.55 12.21 -8.04
C GLU A 7 -5.86 11.40 -7.99
N LEU A 8 -5.89 10.33 -7.19
CA LEU A 8 -7.09 9.53 -6.96
C LEU A 8 -8.04 10.10 -5.89
N ASN A 9 -7.75 11.29 -5.33
CA ASN A 9 -8.52 11.93 -4.26
C ASN A 9 -8.66 11.06 -2.99
N LEU A 10 -7.60 10.32 -2.65
CA LEU A 10 -7.54 9.49 -1.45
C LEU A 10 -6.71 10.15 -0.36
N THR A 11 -7.24 10.15 0.86
CA THR A 11 -6.47 10.55 2.05
C THR A 11 -5.36 9.53 2.30
N HIS A 12 -4.21 10.01 2.75
CA HIS A 12 -3.06 9.17 3.07
C HIS A 12 -2.23 9.82 4.18
N LYS A 13 -1.38 9.00 4.80
CA LYS A 13 -0.35 9.45 5.72
C LYS A 13 0.90 8.62 5.52
N LEU A 14 2.06 9.19 5.82
CA LEU A 14 3.29 8.42 5.96
C LEU A 14 3.27 7.69 7.31
N MET A 15 3.72 6.44 7.29
CA MET A 15 3.80 5.59 8.48
C MET A 15 4.86 4.50 8.31
N ILE A 16 5.29 3.95 9.45
CA ILE A 16 6.25 2.85 9.52
C ILE A 16 5.47 1.53 9.57
N SER A 17 5.90 0.50 8.81
CA SER A 17 5.42 -0.86 9.03
C SER A 17 6.07 -1.45 10.29
N ARG A 18 5.26 -2.04 11.16
CA ARG A 18 5.76 -2.79 12.32
C ARG A 18 6.10 -4.24 11.94
N ALA A 19 5.36 -4.82 11.00
CA ALA A 19 5.61 -6.17 10.53
C ALA A 19 6.78 -6.17 9.53
N TYR A 20 7.49 -7.29 9.46
CA TYR A 20 8.45 -7.52 8.37
C TYR A 20 7.69 -7.95 7.11
N HIS A 21 8.29 -7.67 5.96
CA HIS A 21 7.80 -8.04 4.64
C HIS A 21 9.01 -8.32 3.74
N ASP A 22 8.82 -9.03 2.63
CA ASP A 22 9.89 -9.25 1.65
C ASP A 22 10.51 -7.94 1.15
N SER A 23 9.70 -6.87 1.13
CA SER A 23 10.11 -5.50 0.87
C SER A 23 11.33 -5.04 1.69
N LEU A 24 11.50 -5.54 2.93
CA LEU A 24 12.67 -5.26 3.77
C LEU A 24 13.97 -5.73 3.11
N PHE A 25 13.95 -6.90 2.46
CA PHE A 25 15.10 -7.47 1.77
C PHE A 25 15.24 -6.86 0.37
N MET A 26 14.13 -6.70 -0.35
CA MET A 26 14.13 -6.12 -1.71
C MET A 26 14.67 -4.68 -1.74
N ALA A 27 14.46 -3.91 -0.66
CA ALA A 27 15.01 -2.55 -0.53
C ALA A 27 16.55 -2.49 -0.55
N ARG A 28 17.25 -3.62 -0.35
CA ARG A 28 18.71 -3.70 -0.48
C ARG A 28 19.18 -3.83 -1.94
N ILE A 29 18.26 -4.09 -2.86
CA ILE A 29 18.55 -4.40 -4.27
C ILE A 29 18.07 -3.28 -5.18
N SER A 30 16.91 -2.68 -4.90
CA SER A 30 16.32 -1.62 -5.71
C SER A 30 15.59 -0.59 -4.85
N PRO A 31 15.27 0.61 -5.39
CA PRO A 31 14.29 1.49 -4.78
C PRO A 31 12.99 0.73 -4.45
N MET A 32 12.47 0.93 -3.25
CA MET A 32 11.35 0.17 -2.70
C MET A 32 10.35 1.10 -2.02
N GLY A 33 9.06 0.78 -2.17
CA GLY A 33 7.98 1.39 -1.40
C GLY A 33 6.88 0.38 -1.11
N MET A 34 6.16 0.60 -0.01
CA MET A 34 4.99 -0.20 0.38
C MET A 34 3.72 0.66 0.35
N LEU A 35 2.60 0.02 0.01
CA LEU A 35 1.26 0.59 0.11
C LEU A 35 0.49 -0.15 1.21
N PHE A 36 -0.07 0.60 2.16
CA PHE A 36 -1.01 0.04 3.14
C PHE A 36 -2.43 0.48 2.83
N ILE A 37 -3.37 -0.43 3.10
CA ILE A 37 -4.80 -0.15 3.19
C ILE A 37 -5.26 -0.40 4.64
N PRO A 38 -6.38 0.19 5.08
CA PRO A 38 -6.96 -0.11 6.38
C PRO A 38 -7.35 -1.58 6.51
N CYS A 39 -7.24 -2.13 7.73
CA CYS A 39 -7.87 -3.38 8.10
C CYS A 39 -8.71 -3.19 9.37
N TYR A 40 -9.77 -4.00 9.51
CA TYR A 40 -10.70 -3.91 10.62
C TYR A 40 -9.99 -4.10 11.96
N LYS A 41 -10.04 -3.06 12.81
CA LYS A 41 -9.42 -2.99 14.14
C LYS A 41 -7.91 -3.30 14.18
N GLY A 42 -7.20 -3.22 13.06
CA GLY A 42 -5.79 -3.61 13.00
C GLY A 42 -5.55 -5.12 13.19
N TYR A 43 -6.59 -5.94 13.05
CA TYR A 43 -6.49 -7.37 13.22
C TYR A 43 -5.77 -8.02 12.05
N SER A 44 -4.89 -8.96 12.39
CA SER A 44 -4.16 -9.79 11.43
C SER A 44 -3.80 -11.12 12.09
N HIS A 45 -3.56 -12.17 11.29
CA HIS A 45 -3.22 -13.53 11.76
C HIS A 45 -4.30 -14.16 12.66
N LYS A 46 -5.57 -13.82 12.42
CA LYS A 46 -6.73 -14.40 13.10
C LYS A 46 -7.99 -14.27 12.23
N PRO A 47 -9.04 -15.06 12.46
CA PRO A 47 -10.21 -15.12 11.56
C PRO A 47 -10.97 -13.80 11.37
N GLU A 48 -10.85 -12.85 12.30
CA GLU A 48 -11.49 -11.52 12.17
C GLU A 48 -10.66 -10.52 11.34
N GLU A 49 -9.51 -10.94 10.80
CA GLU A 49 -8.76 -10.15 9.82
C GLU A 49 -9.64 -9.86 8.60
N TYR A 50 -9.81 -8.57 8.30
CA TYR A 50 -10.72 -8.13 7.24
C TYR A 50 -10.28 -6.78 6.68
N ALA A 51 -10.37 -6.64 5.36
CA ALA A 51 -10.30 -5.36 4.66
C ALA A 51 -11.56 -5.24 3.78
N SER A 52 -12.15 -4.05 3.73
CA SER A 52 -13.35 -3.85 2.92
C SER A 52 -13.02 -3.90 1.42
N SER A 53 -13.98 -4.31 0.59
CA SER A 53 -13.80 -4.29 -0.87
C SER A 53 -13.44 -2.89 -1.39
N GLN A 54 -13.92 -1.84 -0.72
CA GLN A 54 -13.59 -0.46 -1.06
C GLN A 54 -12.12 -0.13 -0.74
N ASP A 55 -11.63 -0.54 0.43
CA ASP A 55 -10.22 -0.34 0.83
C ASP A 55 -9.27 -1.10 -0.10
N ILE A 56 -9.62 -2.36 -0.42
CA ILE A 56 -8.88 -3.18 -1.37
C ILE A 56 -8.88 -2.51 -2.75
N GLY A 57 -10.05 -2.09 -3.25
CA GLY A 57 -10.17 -1.40 -4.54
C GLY A 57 -9.37 -0.10 -4.60
N ASN A 58 -9.34 0.67 -3.52
CA ASN A 58 -8.51 1.88 -3.42
C ASN A 58 -7.01 1.54 -3.46
N GLY A 59 -6.60 0.50 -2.74
CA GLY A 59 -5.22 0.01 -2.78
C GLY A 59 -4.78 -0.41 -4.18
N VAL A 60 -5.62 -1.17 -4.89
CA VAL A 60 -5.37 -1.60 -6.26
C VAL A 60 -5.20 -0.40 -7.20
N LYS A 61 -6.07 0.61 -7.10
CA LYS A 61 -5.97 1.83 -7.93
C LYS A 61 -4.66 2.59 -7.69
N VAL A 62 -4.26 2.78 -6.43
CA VAL A 62 -3.01 3.48 -6.10
C VAL A 62 -1.80 2.69 -6.59
N LEU A 63 -1.80 1.36 -6.43
CA LEU A 63 -0.74 0.50 -6.94
C LEU A 63 -0.64 0.60 -8.47
N ALA A 64 -1.76 0.44 -9.18
CA ALA A 64 -1.82 0.51 -10.63
C ALA A 64 -1.30 1.85 -11.18
N LEU A 65 -1.75 2.97 -10.62
CA LEU A 65 -1.30 4.30 -11.05
C LEU A 65 0.17 4.56 -10.71
N THR A 66 0.65 4.05 -9.56
CA THR A 66 2.08 4.16 -9.20
C THR A 66 2.95 3.37 -10.18
N LEU A 67 2.57 2.14 -10.51
CA LEU A 67 3.27 1.30 -11.49
C LEU A 67 3.25 1.93 -12.88
N ALA A 68 2.12 2.46 -13.32
CA ALA A 68 2.01 3.15 -14.60
C ALA A 68 2.98 4.33 -14.69
N LYS A 69 3.09 5.14 -13.63
CA LYS A 69 4.05 6.26 -13.59
C LYS A 69 5.50 5.79 -13.57
N LEU A 70 5.82 4.73 -12.82
CA LEU A 70 7.18 4.18 -12.78
C LEU A 70 7.61 3.51 -14.10
N SER A 71 6.65 2.94 -14.84
CA SER A 71 6.90 2.28 -16.13
C SER A 71 7.18 3.26 -17.28
N LEU A 72 6.90 4.54 -17.10
CA LEU A 72 7.14 5.58 -18.11
C LEU A 72 8.54 6.20 -18.00
N TYR A 73 9.37 5.67 -17.09
CA TYR A 73 10.79 5.95 -16.94
C TYR A 73 11.59 4.68 -17.22
#